data_AF-A0A821MEW6-F1
#
_entry.id   AF-A0A821MEW6-F1
#
_cell.length_a   1.000
_cell.length_b   1.000
_cell.length_c   1.000
_cell.angle_alpha   90.00
_cell.angle_beta   90.00
_cell.angle_gamma   90.00
#
_symmetry.space_group_name_H-M   'P 1'
#
loop_
_entity.id
_entity.type
_entity.pdbx_description
1 polymer ?
#
loop_
_entity_poly.entity_id
_entity_poly.type
_entity_poly.pdbx_seq_one_letter_code
_entity_poly.pdbx_strand_id
1 'polypeptide(L)'
;MGVPKFYRWISERYPNISRVINDNQIPDFDNFYLDMNGIIHACSHINDDNCETSVTEEEIFRNIFHYIDFLFRMIKPKKVFFLAVDGVAPRAKMNQQRARRFRAGRDRIKKLKTLAEKTGQTLKETMAHHFDTNAITPGTKFMTNLDEQLKYFINVKLTTDPLWEGVDIHLSGHLTPGEGEHKIMEYIRYTRSQPGYDINTRHCLYGLDADLIMLGLVTHEMHFALLREEVKYNSKKISKILAPEEINWHLLQLCLLRDYIDLEFRSIKEKLKFPYDLESIVDDWILMGYLVGNDFIPHLPHVHINQDALPLLWETYKIILPTLDGLYQRNWCFLHSSYVRISVSFI
;
A
#
# COMPACT_ATOMS: atom_id res chain seq x y z
N MET A 1 0.78 -5.69 -4.25
CA MET A 1 1.03 -6.69 -3.19
C MET A 1 -0.26 -6.91 -2.42
N GLY A 2 -0.30 -7.86 -1.48
CA GLY A 2 -1.45 -8.05 -0.59
C GLY A 2 -2.60 -8.87 -1.13
N VAL A 3 -3.77 -8.70 -0.51
CA VAL A 3 -4.97 -9.49 -0.79
C VAL A 3 -5.56 -9.14 -2.17
N PRO A 4 -5.53 -10.04 -3.16
CA PRO A 4 -5.90 -9.68 -4.54
C PRO A 4 -7.35 -9.21 -4.66
N LYS A 5 -7.59 -8.09 -5.34
CA LYS A 5 -8.91 -7.46 -5.55
C LYS A 5 -9.61 -6.97 -4.28
N PHE A 6 -8.95 -6.97 -3.13
CA PHE A 6 -9.56 -6.56 -1.87
C PHE A 6 -10.05 -5.12 -1.85
N TYR A 7 -9.25 -4.17 -2.36
CA TYR A 7 -9.67 -2.78 -2.51
C TYR A 7 -10.98 -2.64 -3.31
N ARG A 8 -11.10 -3.38 -4.41
CA ARG A 8 -12.30 -3.36 -5.24
C ARG A 8 -13.49 -3.91 -4.47
N TRP A 9 -13.32 -5.07 -3.84
CA TRP A 9 -14.38 -5.73 -3.07
C TRP A 9 -14.88 -4.87 -1.91
N ILE A 10 -13.97 -4.25 -1.13
CA ILE A 10 -14.35 -3.39 -0.01
C ILE A 10 -15.03 -2.10 -0.47
N SER A 11 -14.59 -1.53 -1.60
CA SER A 11 -15.21 -0.34 -2.20
C SER A 11 -16.60 -0.64 -2.78
N GLU A 12 -16.81 -1.83 -3.33
CA GLU A 12 -18.14 -2.27 -3.80
C GLU A 12 -19.09 -2.52 -2.63
N ARG A 13 -18.60 -3.08 -1.51
CA ARG A 13 -19.40 -3.33 -0.31
C ARG A 13 -19.73 -2.06 0.48
N TYR A 14 -18.76 -1.17 0.64
CA TYR A 14 -18.89 0.07 1.40
C TYR A 14 -18.60 1.28 0.49
N PRO A 15 -19.54 1.69 -0.38
CA PRO A 15 -19.26 2.66 -1.44
C PRO A 15 -18.84 4.05 -0.95
N ASN A 16 -19.24 4.45 0.27
CA ASN A 16 -18.97 5.78 0.80
C ASN A 16 -17.55 5.95 1.37
N ILE A 17 -16.76 4.88 1.50
CA ILE A 17 -15.40 4.97 2.05
C ILE A 17 -14.42 5.63 1.08
N SER A 18 -14.70 5.59 -0.23
CA SER A 18 -13.84 6.14 -1.27
C SER A 18 -14.52 7.33 -1.94
N ARG A 19 -13.80 8.45 -2.04
CA ARG A 19 -14.29 9.67 -2.72
C ARG A 19 -13.28 10.11 -3.75
N VAL A 20 -13.77 10.50 -4.92
CA VAL A 20 -12.95 11.16 -5.94
C VAL A 20 -12.59 12.55 -5.44
N ILE A 21 -11.31 12.89 -5.50
CA ILE A 21 -10.79 14.18 -5.12
C ILE A 21 -10.97 15.17 -6.27
N ASN A 22 -11.54 16.33 -5.96
CA ASN A 22 -11.40 17.55 -6.74
C ASN A 22 -10.58 18.55 -5.90
N ASP A 23 -9.78 19.41 -6.53
CA ASP A 23 -8.80 20.29 -5.85
C ASP A 23 -9.35 21.10 -4.65
N ASN A 24 -10.64 21.43 -4.65
CA ASN A 24 -11.27 22.23 -3.59
C ASN A 24 -11.89 21.41 -2.45
N GLN A 25 -11.80 20.08 -2.46
CA GLN A 25 -12.51 19.20 -1.53
C GLN A 25 -11.60 18.33 -0.65
N ILE A 26 -10.29 18.55 -0.72
CA ILE A 26 -9.31 17.77 0.05
C ILE A 26 -9.33 18.26 1.50
N PRO A 27 -9.55 17.36 2.50
CA PRO A 27 -9.40 17.72 3.90
C PRO A 27 -7.96 18.12 4.23
N ASP A 28 -7.78 19.02 5.19
CA ASP A 28 -6.44 19.33 5.70
C ASP A 28 -5.80 18.11 6.38
N PHE A 29 -4.53 17.86 6.08
CA PHE A 29 -3.71 16.82 6.70
C PHE A 29 -2.51 17.40 7.44
N ASP A 30 -2.18 16.80 8.59
CA ASP A 30 -0.96 17.16 9.34
C ASP A 30 0.25 16.44 8.76
N ASN A 31 0.10 15.13 8.54
CA ASN A 31 1.19 14.27 8.14
C ASN A 31 0.86 13.58 6.81
N PHE A 32 1.80 13.64 5.87
CA PHE A 32 1.69 12.96 4.58
C PHE A 32 2.85 11.98 4.37
N TYR A 33 2.51 10.73 4.07
CA TYR A 33 3.46 9.62 3.92
C TYR A 33 3.41 9.09 2.49
N LEU A 34 4.58 8.92 1.87
CA LEU A 34 4.72 8.35 0.52
C LEU A 34 5.43 7.01 0.56
N ASP A 35 4.77 5.96 0.11
CA ASP A 35 5.46 4.76 -0.36
C ASP A 35 5.99 5.00 -1.79
N MET A 36 7.30 5.20 -1.89
CA MET A 36 7.98 5.58 -3.12
C MET A 36 8.04 4.45 -4.15
N ASN A 37 7.92 3.19 -3.73
CA ASN A 37 8.09 2.06 -4.64
C ASN A 37 7.07 2.08 -5.78
N GLY A 38 5.80 2.38 -5.47
CA GLY A 38 4.76 2.51 -6.48
C GLY A 38 5.09 3.59 -7.51
N ILE A 39 5.61 4.74 -7.06
CA ILE A 39 6.00 5.88 -7.90
C ILE A 39 7.19 5.51 -8.80
N ILE A 40 8.23 4.89 -8.22
CA ILE A 40 9.44 4.49 -8.97
C ILE A 40 9.06 3.48 -10.06
N HIS A 41 8.21 2.51 -9.75
CA HIS A 41 7.71 1.56 -10.73
C HIS A 41 6.89 2.26 -11.83
N ALA A 42 5.95 3.13 -11.47
CA ALA A 42 5.13 3.86 -12.44
C ALA A 42 5.98 4.73 -13.40
N CYS A 43 7.00 5.41 -12.88
CA CYS A 43 7.87 6.29 -13.65
C CYS A 43 8.93 5.55 -14.48
N SER A 44 9.25 4.29 -14.13
CA SER A 44 10.25 3.46 -14.83
C SER A 44 9.66 2.57 -15.92
N HIS A 45 8.36 2.28 -15.87
CA HIS A 45 7.68 1.46 -16.86
C HIS A 45 7.24 2.30 -18.07
N ILE A 46 7.91 2.09 -19.20
CA ILE A 46 7.48 2.59 -20.51
C ILE A 46 6.37 1.65 -21.02
N ASN A 47 5.21 2.19 -21.38
CA ASN A 47 4.13 1.39 -21.96
C ASN A 47 4.58 0.80 -23.32
N ASP A 48 4.58 -0.53 -23.38
CA ASP A 48 5.15 -1.44 -24.40
C ASP A 48 4.70 -1.24 -25.87
N ASP A 49 3.80 -0.31 -26.20
CA ASP A 49 3.18 -0.28 -27.54
C ASP A 49 3.87 0.66 -28.55
N ASN A 50 4.64 1.66 -28.12
CA ASN A 50 5.43 2.54 -29.01
C ASN A 50 6.93 2.48 -28.66
N CYS A 51 7.58 1.41 -29.12
CA CYS A 51 9.01 1.15 -28.95
C CYS A 51 9.88 2.04 -29.87
N GLU A 52 10.13 3.30 -29.50
CA GLU A 52 11.25 4.06 -30.10
C GLU A 52 12.10 4.85 -29.11
N THR A 53 11.60 5.16 -27.91
CA THR A 53 12.35 5.96 -26.92
C THR A 53 12.62 5.16 -25.66
N SER A 54 13.87 4.72 -25.51
CA SER A 54 14.43 4.26 -24.25
C SER A 54 14.41 5.43 -23.25
N VAL A 55 13.71 5.27 -22.12
CA VAL A 55 13.75 6.28 -21.05
C VAL A 55 15.07 6.18 -20.31
N THR A 56 15.77 7.31 -20.24
CA THR A 56 17.05 7.45 -19.53
C THR A 56 16.84 7.51 -18.02
N GLU A 57 17.86 7.18 -17.21
CA GLU A 57 17.76 7.31 -15.74
C GLU A 57 17.40 8.75 -15.32
N GLU A 58 17.91 9.76 -16.03
CA GLU A 58 17.63 11.18 -15.80
C GLU A 58 16.16 11.53 -16.04
N GLU A 59 15.54 10.96 -17.07
CA GLU A 59 14.10 11.11 -17.32
C GLU A 59 13.25 10.44 -16.24
N ILE A 60 13.66 9.25 -15.78
CA ILE A 60 12.98 8.57 -14.66
C ILE A 60 13.02 9.47 -13.41
N PHE A 61 14.18 10.05 -13.08
CA PHE A 61 14.32 10.94 -11.93
C PHE A 61 13.48 12.21 -12.06
N ARG A 62 13.46 12.85 -13.24
CA ARG A 62 12.58 14.02 -13.49
C ARG A 62 11.11 13.68 -13.30
N ASN A 63 10.66 12.53 -13.80
CA ASN A 63 9.28 12.08 -13.65
C ASN A 63 8.95 11.81 -12.18
N ILE A 64 9.85 11.16 -11.43
CA ILE A 64 9.68 10.94 -9.98
C ILE A 64 9.54 12.27 -9.24
N PHE A 65 10.41 13.25 -9.52
CA PHE A 65 10.37 14.56 -8.84
C PHE A 65 9.12 15.35 -9.15
N HIS A 66 8.69 15.34 -10.41
CA HIS A 66 7.43 15.95 -10.82
C HIS A 66 6.24 15.31 -10.10
N TYR A 67 6.23 13.99 -10.00
CA TYR A 67 5.18 13.23 -9.32
C TYR A 67 5.13 13.54 -7.80
N ILE A 68 6.28 13.58 -7.12
CA ILE A 68 6.37 13.95 -5.70
C ILE A 68 5.87 15.38 -5.48
N ASP A 69 6.32 16.33 -6.31
CA ASP A 69 5.94 17.74 -6.20
C ASP A 69 4.43 17.94 -6.41
N PHE A 70 3.86 17.24 -7.40
CA PHE A 70 2.42 17.25 -7.64
C PHE A 70 1.64 16.73 -6.42
N LEU A 71 2.04 15.58 -5.87
CA LEU A 71 1.40 15.02 -4.68
C LEU A 71 1.50 15.94 -3.46
N PHE A 72 2.68 16.55 -3.25
CA PHE A 72 2.89 17.49 -2.15
C PHE A 72 1.98 18.71 -2.28
N ARG A 73 1.86 19.28 -3.48
CA ARG A 73 1.00 20.44 -3.77
C ARG A 73 -0.49 20.12 -3.67
N MET A 74 -0.87 18.88 -3.94
CA MET A 74 -2.24 18.41 -3.78
C MET A 74 -2.62 18.30 -2.30
N ILE A 75 -1.80 17.63 -1.49
CA ILE A 75 -2.14 17.30 -0.10
C ILE A 75 -1.82 18.43 0.89
N LYS A 76 -0.76 19.21 0.63
CA LYS A 76 -0.30 20.33 1.48
C LYS A 76 -0.19 19.96 2.97
N PRO A 77 0.68 19.02 3.34
CA PRO A 77 0.85 18.62 4.74
C PRO A 77 1.31 19.79 5.60
N LYS A 78 0.78 19.89 6.83
CA LYS A 78 1.08 21.01 7.75
C LYS A 78 2.26 20.78 8.69
N LYS A 79 2.55 19.53 9.04
CA LYS A 79 3.55 19.18 10.06
C LYS A 79 4.65 18.29 9.50
N VAL A 80 4.31 17.14 8.92
CA VAL A 80 5.30 16.13 8.50
C VAL A 80 5.09 15.69 7.07
N PHE A 81 6.18 15.58 6.32
CA PHE A 81 6.23 14.93 5.02
C PHE A 81 7.28 13.81 5.02
N PHE A 82 6.84 12.57 4.91
CA PHE A 82 7.70 11.38 5.03
C PHE A 82 7.75 10.62 3.71
N LEU A 83 8.95 10.46 3.15
CA LEU A 83 9.20 9.68 1.94
C LEU A 83 9.90 8.37 2.32
N ALA A 84 9.25 7.24 2.03
CA ALA A 84 9.77 5.92 2.33
C ALA A 84 10.16 5.18 1.05
N VAL A 85 11.44 4.85 0.92
CA VAL A 85 11.96 3.96 -0.12
C VAL A 85 12.24 2.59 0.50
N ASP A 86 11.93 1.51 -0.22
CA ASP A 86 12.24 0.17 0.26
C ASP A 86 13.73 -0.01 0.55
N GLY A 87 14.02 -0.57 1.71
CA GLY A 87 15.33 -1.10 2.07
C GLY A 87 15.34 -2.62 2.05
N VAL A 88 16.29 -3.21 2.79
CA VAL A 88 16.40 -4.67 2.89
C VAL A 88 15.17 -5.23 3.63
N ALA A 89 14.34 -5.98 2.90
CA ALA A 89 13.11 -6.56 3.41
C ALA A 89 13.34 -7.87 4.19
N PRO A 90 12.39 -8.30 5.05
CA PRO A 90 12.45 -9.59 5.74
C PRO A 90 12.47 -10.78 4.78
N ARG A 91 13.02 -11.92 5.26
CA ARG A 91 13.18 -13.14 4.45
C ARG A 91 11.86 -13.64 3.83
N ALA A 92 10.75 -13.53 4.55
CA ALA A 92 9.44 -13.93 4.04
C ALA A 92 9.07 -13.14 2.77
N LYS A 93 9.25 -11.82 2.80
CA LYS A 93 9.04 -10.94 1.64
C LYS A 93 10.05 -11.21 0.53
N MET A 94 11.32 -11.44 0.86
CA MET A 94 12.37 -11.73 -0.13
C MET A 94 12.02 -12.94 -1.03
N ASN A 95 11.43 -13.99 -0.45
CA ASN A 95 10.99 -15.15 -1.23
C ASN A 95 9.90 -14.78 -2.24
N GLN A 96 8.94 -13.96 -1.81
CA GLN A 96 7.86 -13.48 -2.65
C GLN A 96 8.36 -12.54 -3.76
N GLN A 97 9.23 -11.58 -3.43
CA GLN A 97 9.87 -10.69 -4.39
C GLN A 97 10.72 -11.47 -5.40
N ARG A 98 11.49 -12.48 -4.95
CA ARG A 98 12.28 -13.37 -5.83
C ARG A 98 11.39 -14.07 -6.86
N ALA A 99 10.26 -14.64 -6.43
CA ALA A 99 9.33 -15.32 -7.33
C ALA A 99 8.70 -14.35 -8.35
N ARG A 100 8.31 -13.14 -7.91
CA ARG A 100 7.77 -12.09 -8.79
C ARG A 100 8.79 -11.65 -9.84
N ARG A 101 10.03 -11.35 -9.44
CA ARG A 101 11.12 -10.92 -10.32
C ARG A 101 11.53 -12.00 -11.31
N PHE A 102 11.56 -13.26 -10.88
CA PHE A 102 11.86 -14.37 -11.78
C PHE A 102 10.82 -14.53 -12.89
N ARG A 103 9.51 -14.39 -12.57
CA ARG A 103 8.44 -14.39 -13.58
C ARG A 103 8.54 -13.19 -14.52
N ALA A 104 8.64 -11.99 -13.96
CA ALA A 104 8.75 -10.75 -14.74
C ALA A 104 9.95 -10.76 -15.68
N GLY A 105 11.11 -11.23 -15.22
CA GLY A 105 12.32 -11.37 -16.04
C GLY A 105 12.12 -12.37 -17.18
N ARG A 106 11.49 -13.53 -16.92
CA ARG A 106 11.18 -14.52 -17.97
C ARG A 106 10.22 -13.95 -19.02
N ASP A 107 9.18 -13.25 -18.60
CA ASP A 107 8.19 -12.68 -19.52
C ASP A 107 8.77 -11.52 -20.32
N ARG A 108 9.61 -10.69 -19.71
CA ARG A 108 10.40 -9.66 -20.40
C ARG A 108 11.30 -10.27 -21.48
N ILE A 109 12.07 -11.32 -21.15
CA ILE A 109 12.95 -11.97 -22.13
C ILE A 109 12.14 -12.52 -23.31
N LYS A 110 10.97 -13.12 -23.06
CA LYS A 110 10.08 -13.58 -24.15
C LYS A 110 9.63 -12.43 -25.03
N LYS A 111 9.16 -11.31 -24.45
CA LYS A 111 8.75 -10.11 -25.21
C LYS A 111 9.89 -9.54 -26.04
N LEU A 112 11.07 -9.39 -25.44
CA LEU A 112 12.25 -8.85 -26.13
C LEU A 112 12.71 -9.75 -27.29
N LYS A 113 12.62 -11.08 -27.15
CA LYS A 113 12.87 -12.01 -28.26
C LYS A 113 11.90 -11.78 -29.42
N THR A 114 10.60 -11.67 -29.13
CA THR A 114 9.61 -11.39 -30.18
C THR A 114 9.79 -10.01 -30.83
N LEU A 115 10.29 -9.02 -30.08
CA LEU A 115 10.57 -7.68 -30.60
C LEU A 115 11.84 -7.68 -31.47
N ALA A 116 12.90 -8.37 -31.03
CA ALA A 116 14.14 -8.54 -31.78
C ALA A 116 13.89 -9.22 -33.14
N GLU A 117 13.06 -10.28 -33.17
CA GLU A 117 12.64 -10.94 -34.40
C GLU A 117 11.88 -10.01 -35.37
N LYS A 118 11.05 -9.10 -34.84
CA LYS A 118 10.29 -8.13 -35.64
C LYS A 118 11.14 -6.96 -36.17
N THR A 119 12.11 -6.51 -35.38
CA THR A 119 12.95 -5.34 -35.69
C THR A 119 14.23 -5.72 -36.42
N GLY A 120 14.57 -7.01 -36.50
CA GLY A 120 15.81 -7.50 -37.10
C GLY A 120 17.06 -7.20 -36.26
N GLN A 121 16.90 -6.71 -35.03
CA GLN A 121 17.98 -6.44 -34.09
C GLN A 121 18.39 -7.69 -33.31
N THR A 122 19.60 -7.69 -32.75
CA THR A 122 20.00 -8.75 -31.82
C THR A 122 19.34 -8.54 -30.45
N LEU A 123 19.06 -9.63 -29.75
CA LEU A 123 18.48 -9.58 -28.39
C LEU A 123 19.31 -8.70 -27.43
N LYS A 124 20.64 -8.65 -27.60
CA LYS A 124 21.52 -7.82 -26.77
C LYS A 124 21.30 -6.33 -26.99
N GLU A 125 21.13 -5.90 -28.24
CA GLU A 125 20.89 -4.49 -28.57
C GLU A 125 19.53 -4.07 -28.00
N THR A 126 18.47 -4.85 -28.26
CA THR A 126 17.15 -4.57 -27.71
C THR A 126 17.17 -4.53 -26.18
N MET A 127 17.89 -5.44 -25.52
CA MET A 127 18.01 -5.42 -24.05
C MET A 127 18.72 -4.17 -23.50
N ALA A 128 19.73 -3.64 -24.20
CA ALA A 128 20.47 -2.45 -23.77
C ALA A 128 19.62 -1.17 -23.84
N HIS A 129 18.62 -1.13 -24.73
CA HIS A 129 17.71 0.00 -24.87
C HIS A 129 16.59 0.03 -23.82
N HIS A 130 16.42 -1.01 -23.00
CA HIS A 130 15.34 -1.06 -22.00
C HIS A 130 15.89 -1.05 -20.57
N PHE A 131 15.41 -0.12 -19.74
CA PHE A 131 15.73 -0.07 -18.31
C PHE A 131 15.38 -1.38 -17.61
N ASP A 132 16.30 -1.98 -16.84
CA ASP A 132 16.03 -3.19 -16.06
C ASP A 132 15.33 -2.84 -14.74
N THR A 133 14.06 -3.22 -14.62
CA THR A 133 13.25 -3.00 -13.42
C THR A 133 13.77 -3.75 -12.20
N ASN A 134 14.62 -4.77 -12.38
CA ASN A 134 15.32 -5.42 -11.26
C ASN A 134 16.36 -4.48 -10.60
N ALA A 135 16.77 -3.40 -11.28
CA ALA A 135 17.61 -2.36 -10.70
C ALA A 135 16.89 -1.63 -9.55
N ILE A 136 15.56 -1.70 -9.47
CA ILE A 136 14.74 -1.19 -8.35
C ILE A 136 14.83 -2.19 -7.19
N THR A 137 16.03 -2.26 -6.60
CA THR A 137 16.38 -3.11 -5.46
C THR A 137 17.41 -2.38 -4.60
N PRO A 138 17.28 -2.40 -3.27
CA PRO A 138 18.29 -1.84 -2.39
C PRO A 138 19.70 -2.38 -2.71
N GLY A 139 20.69 -1.49 -2.72
CA GLY A 139 22.10 -1.83 -2.96
C GLY A 139 22.53 -1.83 -4.43
N THR A 140 21.65 -1.49 -5.36
CA THR A 140 22.03 -1.25 -6.76
C THR A 140 22.55 0.16 -6.96
N LYS A 141 23.37 0.37 -8.01
CA LYS A 141 23.85 1.70 -8.39
C LYS A 141 22.70 2.68 -8.67
N PHE A 142 21.64 2.20 -9.31
CA PHE A 142 20.43 2.98 -9.57
C PHE A 142 19.81 3.53 -8.27
N MET A 143 19.66 2.69 -7.25
CA MET A 143 19.07 3.13 -5.97
C MET A 143 19.97 4.09 -5.20
N THR A 144 21.30 3.89 -5.25
CA THR A 144 22.26 4.84 -4.67
C THR A 144 22.16 6.21 -5.35
N ASN A 145 22.15 6.24 -6.68
CA ASN A 145 21.98 7.48 -7.44
C ASN A 145 20.64 8.15 -7.13
N LEU A 146 19.55 7.38 -7.09
CA LEU A 146 18.22 7.89 -6.77
C LEU A 146 18.18 8.52 -5.38
N ASP A 147 18.82 7.92 -4.38
CA ASP A 147 18.88 8.45 -3.01
C ASP A 147 19.63 9.79 -2.94
N GLU A 148 20.76 9.91 -3.64
CA GLU A 148 21.50 11.17 -3.76
C GLU A 148 20.68 12.26 -4.46
N GLN A 149 20.00 11.90 -5.55
CA GLN A 149 19.19 12.83 -6.32
C GLN A 149 17.92 13.26 -5.55
N LEU A 150 17.30 12.37 -4.76
CA LEU A 150 16.20 12.73 -3.86
C LEU A 150 16.63 13.71 -2.78
N LYS A 151 17.80 13.51 -2.16
CA LYS A 151 18.37 14.46 -1.19
C LYS A 151 18.60 15.83 -1.82
N TYR A 152 19.18 15.85 -3.03
CA TYR A 152 19.36 17.09 -3.79
C TYR A 152 18.02 17.78 -4.09
N PHE A 153 17.04 17.03 -4.60
CA PHE A 153 15.70 17.54 -4.89
C PHE A 153 15.03 18.18 -3.67
N ILE A 154 15.06 17.50 -2.51
CA ILE A 154 14.48 18.03 -1.26
C ILE A 154 15.16 19.33 -0.84
N ASN A 155 16.50 19.39 -0.89
CA ASN A 155 17.26 20.60 -0.53
C ASN A 155 16.92 21.78 -1.45
N VAL A 156 16.78 21.53 -2.76
CA VAL A 156 16.35 22.55 -3.72
C VAL A 156 14.93 23.02 -3.40
N LYS A 157 14.00 22.11 -3.12
CA LYS A 157 12.61 22.46 -2.78
C LYS A 157 12.49 23.27 -1.50
N LEU A 158 13.20 22.88 -0.44
CA LEU A 158 13.29 23.65 0.81
C LEU A 158 13.81 25.08 0.60
N THR A 159 14.70 25.29 -0.37
CA THR A 159 15.30 26.61 -0.63
C THR A 159 14.44 27.47 -1.58
N THR A 160 13.64 26.85 -2.45
CA THR A 160 12.97 27.54 -3.57
C THR A 160 11.45 27.62 -3.44
N ASP A 161 10.80 26.68 -2.74
CA ASP A 161 9.35 26.58 -2.67
C ASP A 161 8.86 26.91 -1.24
N PRO A 162 8.18 28.05 -1.03
CA PRO A 162 7.65 28.43 0.28
C PRO A 162 6.65 27.45 0.87
N LEU A 163 6.02 26.59 0.05
CA LEU A 163 5.09 25.57 0.55
C LEU A 163 5.79 24.47 1.36
N TRP A 164 7.10 24.30 1.14
CA TRP A 164 7.92 23.31 1.85
C TRP A 164 8.48 23.90 3.16
N GLU A 165 8.37 25.21 3.37
CA GLU A 165 8.83 25.89 4.57
C GLU A 165 7.93 25.53 5.78
N GLY A 166 8.56 25.17 6.90
CA GLY A 166 7.85 24.84 8.14
C GLY A 166 7.30 23.42 8.24
N VAL A 167 7.47 22.59 7.21
CA VAL A 167 7.14 21.15 7.25
C VAL A 167 8.41 20.35 7.60
N ASP A 168 8.31 19.42 8.54
CA ASP A 168 9.40 18.49 8.86
C ASP A 168 9.46 17.36 7.81
N ILE A 169 10.58 17.29 7.10
CA ILE A 169 10.75 16.39 5.96
C ILE A 169 11.67 15.24 6.34
N HIS A 170 11.14 14.02 6.25
CA HIS A 170 11.89 12.80 6.52
C HIS A 170 12.05 11.98 5.24
N LEU A 171 13.30 11.75 4.83
CA LEU A 171 13.65 10.81 3.77
C LEU A 171 14.22 9.53 4.38
N SER A 172 13.48 8.44 4.26
CA SER A 172 13.95 7.10 4.60
C SER A 172 14.35 6.33 3.33
N GLY A 173 15.62 6.47 2.94
CA GLY A 173 16.19 5.84 1.76
C GLY A 173 16.37 4.31 1.84
N HIS A 174 16.95 3.76 0.78
CA HIS A 174 17.16 2.31 0.62
C HIS A 174 18.23 1.72 1.56
N LEU A 175 19.06 2.57 2.18
CA LEU A 175 20.09 2.16 3.14
C LEU A 175 19.48 1.76 4.49
N THR A 176 18.33 2.32 4.85
CA THR A 176 17.59 1.95 6.06
C THR A 176 16.88 0.62 5.83
N PRO A 177 17.11 -0.43 6.65
CA PRO A 177 16.42 -1.71 6.51
C PRO A 177 14.89 -1.60 6.65
N GLY A 178 14.16 -2.53 6.05
CA GLY A 178 12.69 -2.60 6.12
C GLY A 178 11.98 -2.18 4.82
N GLU A 179 10.72 -2.57 4.71
CA GLU A 179 9.81 -2.18 3.62
C GLU A 179 9.25 -0.77 3.88
N GLY A 180 9.03 0.02 2.83
CA GLY A 180 8.61 1.43 2.93
C GLY A 180 7.34 1.59 3.76
N GLU A 181 6.32 0.77 3.50
CA GLU A 181 5.07 0.73 4.26
C GLU A 181 5.31 0.47 5.76
N HIS A 182 6.20 -0.47 6.10
CA HIS A 182 6.50 -0.81 7.48
C HIS A 182 7.32 0.27 8.21
N LYS A 183 8.23 0.96 7.51
CA LYS A 183 8.97 2.11 8.05
C LYS A 183 8.02 3.26 8.39
N ILE A 184 7.03 3.52 7.54
CA ILE A 184 5.98 4.52 7.80
C ILE A 184 5.19 4.12 9.06
N MET A 185 4.74 2.86 9.13
CA MET A 185 3.97 2.39 10.29
C MET A 185 4.79 2.42 11.58
N GLU A 186 6.10 2.14 11.51
CA GLU A 186 7.01 2.29 12.65
C GLU A 186 7.15 3.74 13.11
N TYR A 187 7.30 4.68 12.17
CA TYR A 187 7.33 6.10 12.48
C TYR A 187 6.03 6.58 13.15
N ILE A 188 4.87 6.14 12.67
CA ILE A 188 3.57 6.48 13.28
C ILE A 188 3.48 5.95 14.71
N ARG A 189 3.83 4.68 14.94
CA ARG A 189 3.87 4.09 16.29
C ARG A 189 4.84 4.82 17.22
N TYR A 190 6.02 5.17 16.72
CA TYR A 190 7.00 5.94 17.47
C TYR A 190 6.45 7.30 17.88
N THR A 191 5.87 8.05 16.94
CA THR A 191 5.30 9.39 17.18
C THR A 191 4.16 9.34 18.20
N ARG A 192 3.27 8.34 18.07
CA ARG A 192 2.17 8.10 19.01
C ARG A 192 2.64 7.76 20.43
N SER A 193 3.81 7.12 20.58
CA SER A 193 4.39 6.78 21.88
C SER A 193 5.04 7.97 22.60
N GLN A 194 5.28 9.08 21.90
CA GLN A 194 5.92 10.26 22.50
C GLN A 194 4.97 11.01 23.44
N PRO A 195 5.48 11.60 24.53
CA PRO A 195 4.67 12.43 25.41
C PRO A 195 4.21 13.69 24.68
N GLY A 196 2.91 13.99 24.74
CA GLY A 196 2.33 15.17 24.07
C GLY A 196 1.87 14.92 22.62
N TYR A 197 1.80 13.67 22.17
CA TYR A 197 1.17 13.32 20.90
C TYR A 197 -0.29 13.80 20.84
N ASP A 198 -0.65 14.47 19.75
CA ASP A 198 -2.03 14.89 19.48
C ASP A 198 -2.83 13.75 18.86
N ILE A 199 -3.83 13.25 19.58
CA ILE A 199 -4.70 12.15 19.15
C ILE A 199 -5.55 12.49 17.91
N ASN A 200 -5.71 13.79 17.61
CA ASN A 200 -6.46 14.25 16.44
C ASN A 200 -5.56 14.54 15.24
N THR A 201 -4.30 14.11 15.29
CA THR A 201 -3.38 14.21 14.14
C THR A 201 -3.99 13.51 12.92
N ARG A 202 -3.97 14.19 11.78
CA ARG A 202 -4.56 13.70 10.53
C ARG A 202 -3.48 13.14 9.61
N HIS A 203 -3.62 11.87 9.28
CA HIS A 203 -2.67 11.11 8.49
C HIS A 203 -3.20 10.86 7.08
N CYS A 204 -2.38 11.14 6.07
CA CYS A 204 -2.61 10.74 4.69
C CYS A 204 -1.45 9.85 4.23
N LEU A 205 -1.74 8.66 3.72
CA LEU A 205 -0.72 7.75 3.20
C LEU A 205 -1.03 7.43 1.73
N TYR A 206 -0.06 7.68 0.86
CA TYR A 206 -0.14 7.33 -0.54
C TYR A 206 0.38 5.91 -0.79
N GLY A 207 -0.41 5.11 -1.52
CA GLY A 207 0.06 3.86 -2.10
C GLY A 207 -1.04 2.96 -2.66
N LEU A 208 -0.66 2.09 -3.60
CA LEU A 208 -1.59 1.26 -4.37
C LEU A 208 -1.83 -0.13 -3.77
N ASP A 209 -1.11 -0.50 -2.72
CA ASP A 209 -1.23 -1.84 -2.14
C ASP A 209 -2.44 -1.97 -1.23
N ALA A 210 -3.06 -3.16 -1.26
CA ALA A 210 -4.24 -3.44 -0.43
C ALA A 210 -3.87 -3.59 1.06
N ASP A 211 -2.62 -3.99 1.33
CA ASP A 211 -2.09 -4.15 2.68
C ASP A 211 -2.04 -2.83 3.45
N LEU A 212 -1.93 -1.69 2.75
CA LEU A 212 -1.98 -0.36 3.37
C LEU A 212 -3.31 -0.07 4.07
N ILE A 213 -4.42 -0.67 3.63
CA ILE A 213 -5.72 -0.55 4.31
C ILE A 213 -5.62 -1.24 5.68
N MET A 214 -5.10 -2.47 5.69
CA MET A 214 -4.92 -3.23 6.93
C MET A 214 -3.94 -2.53 7.86
N LEU A 215 -2.76 -2.16 7.34
CA LEU A 215 -1.73 -1.48 8.12
C LEU A 215 -2.22 -0.13 8.67
N GLY A 216 -2.99 0.63 7.88
CA GLY A 216 -3.60 1.87 8.34
C GLY A 216 -4.60 1.64 9.48
N LEU A 217 -5.43 0.60 9.41
CA LEU A 217 -6.34 0.24 10.50
C LEU A 217 -5.60 -0.22 11.77
N VAL A 218 -4.51 -0.98 11.62
CA VAL A 218 -3.63 -1.42 12.73
C VAL A 218 -3.04 -0.25 13.53
N THR A 219 -2.92 0.95 12.93
CA THR A 219 -2.42 2.12 13.67
C THR A 219 -3.39 2.58 14.76
N HIS A 220 -4.66 2.21 14.65
CA HIS A 220 -5.75 2.73 15.48
C HIS A 220 -5.83 4.26 15.53
N GLU A 221 -5.32 4.97 14.52
CA GLU A 221 -5.51 6.43 14.40
C GLU A 221 -6.94 6.74 13.93
N MET A 222 -7.55 7.77 14.53
CA MET A 222 -8.92 8.14 14.20
C MET A 222 -9.03 8.83 12.84
N HIS A 223 -8.07 9.71 12.51
CA HIS A 223 -8.09 10.49 11.28
C HIS A 223 -7.04 9.98 10.31
N PHE A 224 -7.35 8.88 9.62
CA PHE A 224 -6.46 8.26 8.65
C PHE A 224 -7.13 8.12 7.29
N ALA A 225 -6.45 8.57 6.24
CA ALA A 225 -6.88 8.42 4.86
C ALA A 225 -5.78 7.82 3.98
N LEU A 226 -6.18 7.07 2.95
CA LEU A 226 -5.28 6.57 1.92
C LEU A 226 -5.54 7.29 0.60
N LEU A 227 -4.48 7.85 0.03
CA LEU A 227 -4.50 8.46 -1.29
C LEU A 227 -4.13 7.40 -2.34
N ARG A 228 -4.96 7.28 -3.38
CA ARG A 228 -4.78 6.25 -4.41
C ARG A 228 -5.16 6.79 -5.79
N GLU A 229 -4.54 6.24 -6.82
CA GLU A 229 -4.93 6.48 -8.20
C GLU A 229 -6.19 5.67 -8.56
N GLU A 230 -7.03 6.21 -9.44
CA GLU A 230 -8.17 5.46 -10.02
C GLU A 230 -7.67 4.32 -10.91
N VAL A 231 -8.07 3.09 -10.58
CA VAL A 231 -7.78 1.91 -11.41
C VAL A 231 -8.93 1.68 -12.39
N LYS A 232 -8.77 2.11 -13.65
CA LYS A 232 -9.76 1.85 -14.72
C LYS A 232 -9.67 0.41 -15.22
N TYR A 233 -10.63 -0.44 -14.85
CA TYR A 233 -10.63 -1.87 -15.18
C TYR A 233 -11.10 -2.21 -16.62
N ASN A 234 -11.85 -1.33 -17.27
CA ASN A 234 -12.57 -1.62 -18.53
C ASN A 234 -12.08 -0.84 -19.77
N SER A 235 -11.12 0.07 -19.62
CA SER A 235 -10.53 0.75 -20.77
C SER A 235 -9.46 -0.14 -21.39
N LYS A 236 -9.56 -0.42 -22.71
CA LYS A 236 -8.42 -0.87 -23.53
C LYS A 236 -7.19 -0.09 -23.06
N LYS A 237 -6.15 -0.78 -22.57
CA LYS A 237 -4.94 -0.19 -21.96
C LYS A 237 -4.61 1.15 -22.60
N ILE A 238 -4.97 2.26 -21.96
CA ILE A 238 -4.64 3.58 -22.49
C ILE A 238 -3.14 3.74 -22.22
N SER A 239 -2.42 3.80 -23.34
CA SER A 239 -1.02 3.51 -23.53
C SER A 239 -0.16 4.76 -23.40
N LYS A 240 -0.27 5.49 -22.28
CA LYS A 240 0.61 6.63 -21.97
C LYS A 240 0.99 6.63 -20.49
N ILE A 241 2.20 7.10 -20.18
CA ILE A 241 2.54 7.58 -18.84
C ILE A 241 1.57 8.74 -18.63
N LEU A 242 0.50 8.50 -17.85
CA LEU A 242 -0.45 9.56 -17.52
C LEU A 242 0.30 10.57 -16.67
N ALA A 243 0.30 11.82 -17.11
CA ALA A 243 0.77 12.90 -16.26
C ALA A 243 -0.06 12.88 -14.96
N PRO A 244 0.55 13.15 -13.79
CA PRO A 244 -0.18 13.12 -12.51
C PRO A 244 -1.48 13.96 -12.51
N GLU A 245 -1.51 15.01 -13.32
CA GLU A 245 -2.65 15.91 -13.55
C GLU A 245 -3.84 15.24 -14.28
N GLU A 246 -3.60 14.21 -15.08
CA GLU A 246 -4.63 13.48 -15.84
C GLU A 246 -5.21 12.29 -15.05
N ILE A 247 -4.61 11.98 -13.90
CA ILE A 247 -5.03 10.88 -13.04
C ILE A 247 -6.19 11.35 -12.16
N ASN A 248 -7.24 10.53 -12.10
CA ASN A 248 -8.29 10.71 -11.11
C ASN A 248 -7.82 10.15 -9.77
N TRP A 249 -7.92 10.96 -8.72
CA TRP A 249 -7.44 10.61 -7.39
C TRP A 249 -8.59 10.20 -6.48
N HIS A 250 -8.39 9.13 -5.73
CA HIS A 250 -9.33 8.64 -4.73
C HIS A 250 -8.74 8.80 -3.34
N LEU A 251 -9.56 9.35 -2.44
CA LEU A 251 -9.30 9.37 -1.02
C LEU A 251 -10.15 8.32 -0.33
N LEU A 252 -9.51 7.28 0.19
CA LEU A 252 -10.14 6.24 1.00
C LEU A 252 -10.06 6.62 2.48
N GLN A 253 -11.19 6.86 3.13
CA GLN A 253 -11.24 7.26 4.53
C GLN A 253 -11.36 6.03 5.43
N LEU A 254 -10.33 5.77 6.24
CA LEU A 254 -10.33 4.62 7.15
C LEU A 254 -11.25 4.84 8.36
N CYS A 255 -11.52 6.08 8.76
CA CYS A 255 -12.52 6.37 9.79
C CYS A 255 -13.90 5.83 9.43
N LEU A 256 -14.37 6.09 8.20
CA LEU A 256 -15.65 5.57 7.72
C LEU A 256 -15.64 4.04 7.61
N LEU A 257 -14.51 3.45 7.21
CA LEU A 257 -14.38 1.99 7.19
C LEU A 257 -14.53 1.40 8.60
N ARG A 258 -13.98 2.04 9.63
CA ARG A 258 -14.16 1.63 11.03
C ARG A 258 -15.61 1.72 11.48
N ASP A 259 -16.32 2.78 11.09
CA ASP A 259 -17.75 2.91 11.37
C ASP A 259 -18.57 1.79 10.69
N TYR A 260 -18.22 1.43 9.45
CA TYR A 260 -18.84 0.29 8.77
C TYR A 260 -18.54 -1.05 9.46
N ILE A 261 -17.31 -1.24 9.94
CA ILE A 261 -16.95 -2.41 10.75
C ILE A 261 -17.75 -2.44 12.04
N ASP A 262 -17.86 -1.33 12.78
CA ASP A 262 -18.71 -1.25 13.97
C ASP A 262 -20.15 -1.67 13.67
N LEU A 263 -20.75 -1.10 12.62
CA LEU A 263 -22.12 -1.45 12.20
C LEU A 263 -22.29 -2.94 11.86
N GLU A 264 -21.29 -3.55 11.20
CA GLU A 264 -21.30 -4.95 10.82
C GLU A 264 -21.30 -5.89 12.04
N PHE A 265 -20.52 -5.54 13.07
CA PHE A 265 -20.32 -6.38 14.26
C PHE A 265 -21.16 -5.97 15.47
N ARG A 266 -21.85 -4.82 15.43
CA ARG A 266 -22.66 -4.30 16.55
C ARG A 266 -23.68 -5.29 17.10
N SER A 267 -24.19 -6.19 16.26
CA SER A 267 -25.14 -7.24 16.65
C SER A 267 -24.60 -8.23 17.69
N ILE A 268 -23.28 -8.35 17.86
CA ILE A 268 -22.68 -9.23 18.87
C ILE A 268 -22.60 -8.57 20.25
N LYS A 269 -22.71 -7.23 20.33
CA LYS A 269 -22.51 -6.45 21.56
C LYS A 269 -23.38 -6.93 22.73
N GLU A 270 -24.62 -7.34 22.46
CA GLU A 270 -25.56 -7.85 23.47
C GLU A 270 -25.31 -9.32 23.85
N LYS A 271 -24.56 -10.06 23.03
CA LYS A 271 -24.30 -11.50 23.20
C LYS A 271 -22.96 -11.77 23.92
N LEU A 272 -22.09 -10.77 24.02
CA LEU A 272 -20.76 -10.95 24.62
C LEU A 272 -20.83 -11.07 26.14
N LYS A 273 -20.00 -11.96 26.68
CA LYS A 273 -19.77 -12.10 28.13
C LYS A 273 -18.81 -11.03 28.69
N PHE A 274 -18.22 -10.23 27.81
CA PHE A 274 -17.21 -9.20 28.11
C PHE A 274 -17.53 -7.89 27.38
N PRO A 275 -16.94 -6.74 27.78
CA PRO A 275 -17.22 -5.46 27.15
C PRO A 275 -16.86 -5.45 25.66
N TYR A 276 -17.77 -4.90 24.84
CA TYR A 276 -17.51 -4.67 23.43
C TYR A 276 -16.47 -3.55 23.27
N ASP A 277 -15.40 -3.84 22.54
CA ASP A 277 -14.34 -2.90 22.21
C ASP A 277 -14.08 -2.92 20.69
N LEU A 278 -14.32 -1.80 20.02
CA LEU A 278 -14.19 -1.69 18.57
C LEU A 278 -12.74 -1.92 18.12
N GLU A 279 -11.75 -1.46 18.87
CA GLU A 279 -10.34 -1.60 18.50
C GLU A 279 -9.95 -3.08 18.37
N SER A 280 -10.40 -3.88 19.34
CA SER A 280 -10.19 -5.32 19.32
C SER A 280 -10.96 -6.04 18.19
N ILE A 281 -12.16 -5.58 17.85
CA ILE A 281 -12.92 -6.11 16.71
C ILE A 281 -12.21 -5.78 15.39
N VAL A 282 -11.64 -4.58 15.27
CA VAL A 282 -10.85 -4.18 14.11
C VAL A 282 -9.60 -5.05 13.97
N ASP A 283 -8.90 -5.35 15.06
CA ASP A 283 -7.77 -6.29 15.08
C ASP A 283 -8.15 -7.68 14.58
N ASP A 284 -9.23 -8.26 15.13
CA ASP A 284 -9.73 -9.57 14.71
C ASP A 284 -10.23 -9.54 13.25
N TRP A 285 -10.77 -8.42 12.78
CA TRP A 285 -11.16 -8.22 11.38
C TRP A 285 -9.97 -8.22 10.42
N ILE A 286 -8.88 -7.57 10.81
CA ILE A 286 -7.62 -7.56 10.07
C ILE A 286 -7.03 -8.98 10.00
N LEU A 287 -7.06 -9.71 11.12
CA LEU A 287 -6.66 -11.12 11.17
C LEU A 287 -7.46 -11.96 10.18
N MET A 288 -8.79 -11.84 10.18
CA MET A 288 -9.66 -12.52 9.21
C MET A 288 -9.30 -12.15 7.77
N GLY A 289 -8.95 -10.87 7.52
CA GLY A 289 -8.45 -10.41 6.24
C GLY A 289 -7.17 -11.14 5.80
N TYR A 290 -6.19 -11.28 6.71
CA TYR A 290 -4.94 -11.98 6.42
C TYR A 290 -5.12 -13.49 6.22
N LEU A 291 -6.16 -14.12 6.79
CA LEU A 291 -6.50 -15.52 6.52
C LEU A 291 -6.93 -15.75 5.06
N VAL A 292 -7.61 -14.78 4.44
CA VAL A 292 -8.02 -14.86 3.03
C VAL A 292 -6.82 -14.76 2.10
N GLY A 293 -5.80 -14.01 2.50
CA GLY A 293 -4.53 -13.97 1.80
C GLY A 293 -3.63 -12.89 2.35
N ASN A 294 -2.33 -13.10 2.22
CA ASN A 294 -1.32 -12.10 2.49
C ASN A 294 -0.05 -12.45 1.71
N ASP A 295 0.94 -11.57 1.76
CA ASP A 295 2.19 -11.74 1.02
C ASP A 295 3.12 -12.83 1.61
N PHE A 296 2.88 -13.25 2.86
CA PHE A 296 3.81 -14.04 3.67
C PHE A 296 3.42 -15.51 3.80
N ILE A 297 2.12 -15.83 3.71
CA ILE A 297 1.55 -17.16 3.92
C ILE A 297 0.84 -17.62 2.64
N PRO A 298 0.99 -18.90 2.21
CA PRO A 298 0.20 -19.44 1.11
C PRO A 298 -1.30 -19.29 1.36
N HIS A 299 -2.07 -19.02 0.30
CA HIS A 299 -3.53 -18.94 0.41
C HIS A 299 -4.11 -20.27 0.91
N LEU A 300 -5.05 -20.17 1.86
CA LEU A 300 -5.84 -21.30 2.29
C LEU A 300 -6.70 -21.81 1.12
N PRO A 301 -6.75 -23.13 0.88
CA PRO A 301 -7.67 -23.71 -0.10
C PRO A 301 -9.11 -23.30 0.25
N HIS A 302 -9.89 -22.88 -0.75
CA HIS A 302 -11.31 -22.50 -0.61
C HIS A 302 -11.61 -21.20 0.16
N VAL A 303 -10.59 -20.42 0.53
CA VAL A 303 -10.77 -19.12 1.18
C VAL A 303 -10.33 -18.03 0.21
N HIS A 304 -11.22 -17.62 -0.69
CA HIS A 304 -10.96 -16.61 -1.70
C HIS A 304 -12.00 -15.50 -1.69
N ILE A 305 -11.58 -14.25 -1.95
CA ILE A 305 -12.48 -13.08 -2.04
C ILE A 305 -13.56 -13.29 -3.10
N ASN A 306 -13.22 -13.90 -4.25
CA ASN A 306 -14.19 -14.16 -5.32
C ASN A 306 -15.27 -15.20 -4.93
N GLN A 307 -15.12 -15.86 -3.78
CA GLN A 307 -16.04 -16.89 -3.26
C GLN A 307 -16.73 -16.43 -1.96
N ASP A 308 -16.78 -15.12 -1.70
CA ASP A 308 -17.38 -14.53 -0.50
C ASP A 308 -16.84 -15.09 0.82
N ALA A 309 -15.54 -15.41 0.84
CA ALA A 309 -14.89 -15.94 2.04
C ALA A 309 -14.90 -14.96 3.23
N LEU A 310 -14.83 -13.65 2.97
CA LEU A 310 -14.85 -12.63 4.04
C LEU A 310 -16.19 -12.60 4.79
N PRO A 311 -17.36 -12.47 4.14
CA PRO A 311 -18.66 -12.59 4.80
C PRO A 311 -18.81 -13.90 5.58
N LEU A 312 -18.37 -15.03 5.02
CA LEU A 312 -18.42 -16.33 5.71
C LEU A 312 -17.59 -16.33 7.00
N LEU A 313 -16.37 -15.78 6.96
CA LEU A 313 -15.52 -15.65 8.14
C LEU A 313 -16.16 -14.74 9.19
N TRP A 314 -16.76 -13.62 8.77
CA TRP A 314 -17.41 -12.68 9.70
C TRP A 314 -18.63 -13.30 10.37
N GLU A 315 -19.48 -14.01 9.63
CA GLU A 315 -20.64 -14.70 10.22
C GLU A 315 -20.20 -15.80 11.19
N THR A 316 -19.16 -16.56 10.81
CA THR A 316 -18.54 -17.56 11.70
C THR A 316 -18.00 -16.92 12.98
N TYR A 317 -17.31 -15.78 12.85
CA TYR A 317 -16.78 -15.03 13.98
C TYR A 317 -17.90 -14.50 14.90
N LYS A 318 -19.00 -13.96 14.33
CA LYS A 318 -20.17 -13.50 15.10
C LYS A 318 -20.83 -14.62 15.91
N ILE A 319 -20.78 -15.87 15.44
CA ILE A 319 -21.30 -17.06 16.13
C ILE A 319 -20.33 -17.52 17.24
N ILE A 320 -19.03 -17.58 16.94
CA ILE A 320 -18.04 -18.17 17.85
C ILE A 320 -17.64 -17.20 18.96
N LEU A 321 -17.46 -15.91 18.69
CA LEU A 321 -16.93 -14.95 19.67
C LEU A 321 -17.72 -14.92 21.01
N PRO A 322 -19.06 -14.97 21.03
CA PRO A 322 -19.83 -15.03 22.29
C PRO A 322 -19.58 -16.30 23.12
N THR A 323 -19.12 -17.38 22.48
CA THR A 323 -18.79 -18.65 23.17
C THR A 323 -17.45 -18.58 23.89
N LEU A 324 -16.55 -17.69 23.44
CA LEU A 324 -15.22 -17.52 24.01
C LEU A 324 -15.27 -16.67 25.28
N ASP A 325 -14.30 -16.89 26.17
CA ASP A 325 -14.15 -16.13 27.43
C ASP A 325 -13.42 -14.79 27.23
N GLY A 326 -13.01 -14.48 25.99
CA GLY A 326 -12.34 -13.26 25.60
C GLY A 326 -12.19 -13.13 24.08
N LEU A 327 -11.67 -11.98 23.64
CA LEU A 327 -11.34 -11.67 22.24
C LEU A 327 -10.29 -12.62 21.67
N TYR A 328 -10.26 -12.81 20.36
CA TYR A 328 -9.34 -13.78 19.73
C TYR A 328 -7.88 -13.29 19.79
N GLN A 329 -7.68 -11.99 19.57
CA GLN A 329 -6.42 -11.29 19.74
C GLN A 329 -6.47 -10.34 20.96
N ARG A 330 -5.41 -10.33 21.78
CA ARG A 330 -5.15 -9.27 22.78
C ARG A 330 -3.71 -8.80 22.62
N ASN A 331 -3.49 -7.52 22.30
CA ASN A 331 -2.15 -6.93 22.14
C ASN A 331 -1.22 -7.80 21.27
N TRP A 332 -1.70 -8.25 20.11
CA TRP A 332 -0.93 -9.06 19.14
C TRP A 332 -0.51 -10.46 19.65
N CYS A 333 -1.04 -10.89 20.79
CA CYS A 333 -0.88 -12.25 21.29
C CYS A 333 -2.15 -13.05 20.99
N PHE A 334 -1.98 -14.20 20.34
CA PHE A 334 -3.06 -15.16 20.10
C PHE A 334 -3.39 -15.90 21.40
N LEU A 335 -4.67 -15.94 21.76
CA LEU A 335 -5.14 -16.84 22.80
C LEU A 335 -5.07 -18.28 22.28
N HIS A 336 -3.98 -18.98 22.60
CA HIS A 336 -3.81 -20.41 22.27
C HIS A 336 -4.69 -21.33 23.15
N SER A 337 -5.41 -20.76 24.12
CA SER A 337 -6.27 -21.48 25.05
C SER A 337 -7.69 -21.59 24.50
N SER A 338 -7.88 -22.40 23.45
CA SER A 338 -9.15 -23.05 23.14
C SER A 338 -8.88 -24.14 22.11
N TYR A 339 -8.73 -25.37 22.58
CA TYR A 339 -9.04 -26.54 21.75
C TYR A 339 -10.51 -26.40 21.33
N VAL A 340 -10.78 -25.75 20.20
CA VAL A 340 -12.07 -25.86 19.54
C VAL A 340 -12.12 -27.29 18.98
N ARG A 341 -12.71 -28.22 19.74
CA ARG A 341 -13.21 -29.47 19.16
C ARG A 341 -14.34 -29.09 18.20
N ILE A 342 -13.98 -28.78 16.96
CA ILE A 342 -14.93 -28.77 15.87
C ILE A 342 -15.19 -30.24 15.53
N SER A 343 -16.11 -30.87 16.25
CA SER A 343 -16.73 -32.11 15.81
C SER A 343 -17.63 -31.78 14.62
N VAL A 344 -17.06 -31.75 13.42
CA VAL A 344 -17.81 -31.78 12.17
C VAL A 344 -18.35 -33.21 12.04
N SER A 345 -19.57 -33.43 12.51
CA SER A 345 -20.32 -34.62 12.16
C SER A 345 -20.80 -34.46 10.72
N PHE A 346 -20.08 -35.04 9.77
CA PHE A 346 -20.64 -35.32 8.44
C PHE A 346 -21.69 -36.41 8.61
N ILE A 347 -22.95 -36.08 8.33
CA ILE A 347 -23.97 -37.06 7.93
C ILE A 347 -24.25 -36.83 6.46
#